data_AF-A0A847JRI7-F1
#
_entry.id   AF-A0A847JRI7-F1
#
_cell.length_a   1.000
_cell.length_b   1.000
_cell.length_c   1.000
_cell.angle_alpha   90.00
_cell.angle_beta   90.00
_cell.angle_gamma   90.00
#
_symmetry.space_group_name_H-M   'P 1'
#
loop_
_entity.id
_entity.type
_entity.pdbx_description
1 polymer ?
#
loop_
_entity_poly.entity_id
_entity_poly.type
_entity_poly.pdbx_seq_one_letter_code
_entity_poly.pdbx_strand_id
1 'polypeptide(L)'
;MPGYEQNLVNLIRDIRKDLKAPRLPVVIGELTGAWVNAEGQWAAVRTAQRNAALRPEVGKRVLFVETHDFVRKPEDSPCPTHGHHEFANAETYLLVGDALGEGMKRLLRTR
;
A
#
# COMPACT_ATOMS: atom_id res chain seq x y z
N MET A 1 -5.67 2.17 -13.99
CA MET A 1 -5.88 3.63 -13.84
C MET A 1 -4.72 4.37 -14.50
N PRO A 2 -4.94 5.08 -15.63
CA PRO A 2 -3.87 5.84 -16.27
C PRO A 2 -3.22 6.83 -15.30
N GLY A 3 -1.89 6.92 -15.31
CA GLY A 3 -1.13 7.89 -14.52
C GLY A 3 -0.90 7.57 -13.04
N TYR A 4 -1.55 6.55 -12.46
CA TYR A 4 -1.45 6.25 -11.02
C TYR A 4 0.01 5.99 -10.57
N GLU A 5 0.73 5.13 -11.30
CA GLU A 5 2.14 4.81 -11.00
C GLU A 5 3.02 6.07 -11.02
N GLN A 6 2.94 6.84 -12.10
CA GLN A 6 3.76 8.06 -12.26
C GLN A 6 3.42 9.11 -11.21
N ASN A 7 2.15 9.26 -10.86
CA ASN A 7 1.72 10.19 -9.81
C ASN A 7 2.24 9.76 -8.44
N LEU A 8 2.25 8.46 -8.13
CA LEU A 8 2.80 7.95 -6.87
C LEU A 8 4.32 8.14 -6.78
N VAL A 9 5.04 7.93 -7.89
CA VAL A 9 6.47 8.27 -7.99
C VAL A 9 6.72 9.76 -7.76
N ASN A 10 5.91 10.63 -8.37
CA ASN A 10 6.03 12.08 -8.20
C ASN A 10 5.78 12.48 -6.74
N LEU A 11 4.71 11.96 -6.12
CA LEU A 11 4.38 12.21 -4.71
C LEU A 11 5.56 11.87 -3.78
N ILE A 12 6.18 10.71 -3.98
CA ILE A 12 7.33 10.28 -3.17
C ILE A 12 8.52 11.24 -3.33
N ARG A 13 8.80 11.66 -4.57
CA ARG A 13 9.90 12.59 -4.87
C ARG A 13 9.64 13.98 -4.29
N ASP A 14 8.41 14.47 -4.41
CA ASP A 14 8.01 15.78 -3.95
C ASP A 14 8.05 15.85 -2.42
N ILE A 15 7.50 14.86 -1.71
CA ILE A 15 7.59 14.78 -0.24
C ILE A 15 9.05 14.78 0.23
N ARG A 16 9.94 14.00 -0.43
CA ARG A 16 11.36 13.98 -0.07
C ARG A 16 12.05 15.31 -0.30
N LYS A 17 11.71 16.00 -1.39
CA LYS A 17 12.25 17.32 -1.72
C LYS A 17 11.79 18.36 -0.70
N ASP A 18 10.48 18.44 -0.44
CA ASP A 18 9.86 19.47 0.39
C ASP A 18 10.27 19.32 1.86
N LEU A 19 10.39 18.08 2.35
CA LEU A 19 10.89 17.80 3.70
C LEU A 19 12.42 17.81 3.81
N LYS A 20 13.15 18.10 2.72
CA LYS A 20 14.63 18.03 2.65
C LYS A 20 15.18 16.68 3.16
N ALA A 21 14.45 15.60 2.90
CA ALA A 21 14.71 14.26 3.39
C ALA A 21 14.91 13.29 2.20
N PRO A 22 16.04 13.37 1.46
CA PRO A 22 16.25 12.57 0.24
C PRO A 22 16.24 11.05 0.47
N ARG A 23 16.43 10.62 1.72
CA ARG A 23 16.42 9.21 2.15
C ARG A 23 15.18 8.82 2.97
N LEU A 24 14.11 9.63 2.97
CA LEU A 24 12.87 9.30 3.69
C LEU A 24 12.36 7.91 3.22
N PRO A 25 12.23 6.93 4.13
CA PRO A 25 11.68 5.63 3.78
C PRO A 25 10.17 5.76 3.53
N VAL A 26 9.66 5.03 2.54
CA VAL A 26 8.23 4.99 2.21
C VAL A 26 7.79 3.54 2.13
N VAL A 27 6.70 3.21 2.81
CA VAL A 27 6.00 1.93 2.62
C VAL A 27 4.70 2.23 1.88
N ILE A 28 4.49 1.54 0.75
CA ILE A 28 3.26 1.60 -0.03
C ILE A 28 2.46 0.36 0.35
N GLY A 29 1.34 0.56 1.03
CA GLY A 29 0.36 -0.51 1.26
C GLY A 29 -0.45 -0.77 -0.01
N GLU A 30 -0.67 -2.04 -0.31
CA GLU A 30 -1.57 -2.45 -1.38
C GLU A 30 -3.00 -1.99 -1.13
N LEU A 31 -3.67 -1.56 -2.19
CA LEU A 31 -5.09 -1.28 -2.15
C LEU A 31 -5.87 -2.56 -1.77
N THR A 32 -6.52 -2.52 -0.62
CA THR A 32 -7.49 -3.53 -0.17
C THR A 32 -8.91 -3.18 -0.64
N GLY A 33 -9.84 -4.09 -0.40
CA GLY A 33 -11.26 -3.92 -0.71
C GLY A 33 -11.99 -5.23 -0.46
N ALA A 34 -13.27 -5.31 -0.85
CA ALA A 34 -14.12 -6.49 -0.66
C ALA A 34 -13.67 -7.75 -1.42
N TRP A 35 -12.55 -7.70 -2.13
CA TRP A 35 -12.05 -8.73 -3.02
C TRP A 35 -10.56 -8.99 -2.79
N VAL A 36 -10.26 -10.26 -2.50
CA VAL A 36 -8.88 -10.79 -2.50
C VAL A 36 -8.31 -10.68 -3.91
N ASN A 37 -9.04 -11.16 -4.91
CA ASN A 37 -8.68 -11.02 -6.33
C ASN A 37 -9.30 -9.74 -6.91
N ALA A 38 -8.47 -8.73 -7.12
CA ALA A 38 -8.92 -7.53 -7.83
C ALA A 38 -8.95 -7.76 -9.34
N GLU A 39 -9.93 -7.17 -10.01
CA GLU A 39 -10.05 -7.17 -11.47
C GLU A 39 -10.08 -5.74 -12.04
N GLY A 40 -9.92 -5.63 -13.36
CA GLY A 40 -10.03 -4.37 -14.10
C GLY A 40 -9.18 -3.24 -13.52
N GLN A 41 -9.83 -2.12 -13.20
CA GLN A 41 -9.14 -0.93 -12.71
C GLN A 41 -8.44 -1.14 -11.36
N TRP A 42 -8.98 -2.01 -10.50
CA TRP A 42 -8.42 -2.26 -9.17
C TRP A 42 -7.14 -3.10 -9.26
N ALA A 43 -7.13 -4.12 -10.12
CA ALA A 43 -5.92 -4.86 -10.46
C ALA A 43 -4.85 -3.93 -11.02
N ALA A 44 -5.25 -3.02 -11.93
CA ALA A 44 -4.34 -2.04 -12.50
C ALA A 44 -3.76 -1.06 -11.46
N VAL A 45 -4.52 -0.68 -10.43
CA VAL A 45 -4.02 0.15 -9.31
C VAL A 45 -3.02 -0.64 -8.46
N ARG A 46 -3.32 -1.89 -8.08
CA ARG A 46 -2.38 -2.74 -7.32
C ARG A 46 -1.06 -2.94 -8.06
N THR A 47 -1.12 -3.21 -9.36
CA THR A 47 0.07 -3.29 -10.22
C THR A 47 0.84 -1.96 -10.24
N ALA A 48 0.14 -0.83 -10.37
CA ALA A 48 0.77 0.49 -10.35
C ALA A 48 1.44 0.82 -9.01
N GLN A 49 0.84 0.44 -7.87
CA GLN A 49 1.45 0.58 -6.53
C GLN A 49 2.73 -0.23 -6.39
N ARG A 50 2.70 -1.50 -6.82
CA ARG A 50 3.86 -2.39 -6.84
C ARG A 50 4.97 -1.82 -7.73
N ASN A 51 4.64 -1.44 -8.96
CA ASN A 51 5.61 -0.92 -9.92
C ASN A 51 6.24 0.39 -9.45
N ALA A 52 5.46 1.30 -8.85
CA ALA A 52 5.99 2.56 -8.33
C ALA A 52 7.11 2.35 -7.29
N ALA A 53 7.03 1.29 -6.47
CA ALA A 53 8.09 0.94 -5.52
C ALA A 53 9.39 0.47 -6.20
N LEU A 54 9.30 -0.04 -7.43
CA LEU A 54 10.43 -0.57 -8.21
C LEU A 54 11.09 0.48 -9.11
N ARG A 55 10.48 1.66 -9.24
CA ARG A 55 10.97 2.71 -10.13
C ARG A 55 12.32 3.25 -9.68
N PRO A 56 13.33 3.36 -10.57
CA PRO A 56 14.65 3.83 -10.19
C PRO A 56 14.63 5.24 -9.58
N GLU A 57 13.66 6.08 -9.97
CA GLU A 57 13.48 7.45 -9.48
C GLU A 57 13.15 7.52 -7.98
N VAL A 58 12.63 6.45 -7.37
CA VAL A 58 12.34 6.40 -5.94
C VAL A 58 13.43 5.69 -5.13
N GLY A 59 14.44 5.13 -5.79
CA GLY A 59 15.59 4.49 -5.16
C GLY A 59 15.25 3.28 -4.26
N LYS A 60 16.20 2.86 -3.43
CA LYS A 60 16.10 1.60 -2.65
C LYS A 60 15.35 1.73 -1.31
N ARG A 61 14.75 2.88 -1.03
CA ARG A 61 14.06 3.17 0.26
C ARG A 61 12.55 3.29 0.10
N VAL A 62 12.00 2.55 -0.85
CA VAL A 62 10.56 2.37 -1.01
C VAL A 62 10.27 0.88 -1.01
N LEU A 63 9.25 0.46 -0.30
CA LEU A 63 8.81 -0.92 -0.22
C LEU A 63 7.30 -0.99 -0.47
N PHE A 64 6.89 -1.87 -1.36
CA PHE A 64 5.50 -2.27 -1.50
C PHE A 64 5.21 -3.46 -0.59
N VAL A 65 4.06 -3.44 0.09
CA VAL A 65 3.60 -4.52 0.96
C VAL A 65 2.25 -5.00 0.45
N GLU A 66 2.19 -6.27 0.08
CA GLU A 66 0.95 -6.96 -0.29
C GLU A 66 0.11 -7.19 0.96
N THR A 67 -1.17 -6.81 0.90
CA THR A 67 -2.08 -6.83 2.06
C THR A 67 -3.48 -7.32 1.73
N HIS A 68 -3.77 -7.62 0.46
CA HIS A 68 -5.11 -8.05 0.03
C HIS A 68 -5.62 -9.33 0.71
N ASP A 69 -4.72 -10.24 1.10
CA ASP A 69 -5.05 -11.49 1.80
C ASP A 69 -5.47 -11.29 3.27
N PHE A 70 -5.25 -10.11 3.84
CA PHE A 70 -5.62 -9.83 5.23
C PHE A 70 -7.10 -9.49 5.40
N VAL A 71 -7.82 -9.20 4.31
CA VAL A 71 -9.22 -8.81 4.37
C VAL A 71 -10.08 -9.97 4.84
N ARG A 72 -10.69 -9.82 6.03
CA ARG A 72 -11.66 -10.78 6.55
C ARG A 72 -12.96 -10.77 5.77
N LYS A 73 -13.66 -11.90 5.79
CA LYS A 73 -14.90 -12.08 5.03
C LYS A 73 -16.03 -11.21 5.59
N PRO A 74 -17.02 -10.83 4.76
CA PRO A 74 -18.18 -10.07 5.22
C PRO A 74 -18.90 -10.72 6.41
N GLU A 75 -19.09 -12.04 6.38
CA GLU A 75 -19.80 -12.80 7.42
C GLU A 75 -19.09 -12.80 8.78
N ASP A 76 -17.77 -12.57 8.78
CA ASP A 76 -16.94 -12.52 9.98
C ASP A 76 -16.77 -11.08 10.50
N SER A 77 -17.52 -10.12 9.96
CA SER A 77 -17.25 -8.69 10.12
C SER A 77 -18.44 -7.87 10.60
N PRO A 78 -18.21 -6.75 11.32
CA PRO A 78 -19.30 -5.93 11.88
C PRO A 78 -20.20 -5.26 10.83
N CYS A 79 -19.65 -4.93 9.66
CA CYS A 79 -20.36 -4.22 8.60
C CYS A 79 -20.26 -4.95 7.25
N PRO A 80 -20.98 -6.07 7.04
CA PRO A 80 -20.83 -6.94 5.87
C PRO A 80 -21.07 -6.25 4.51
N THR A 81 -21.80 -5.15 4.47
CA THR A 81 -22.07 -4.37 3.24
C THR A 81 -21.01 -3.30 2.94
N HIS A 82 -20.08 -3.04 3.87
CA HIS A 82 -19.09 -1.97 3.77
C HIS A 82 -17.77 -2.47 3.20
N GLY A 83 -17.83 -3.15 2.05
CA GLY A 83 -16.66 -3.74 1.39
C GLY A 83 -15.56 -2.74 0.98
N HIS A 84 -15.90 -1.47 0.82
CA HIS A 84 -14.96 -0.38 0.53
C HIS A 84 -14.18 0.09 1.77
N HIS A 85 -14.55 -0.39 2.96
CA HIS A 85 -13.87 -0.19 4.24
C HIS A 85 -13.58 -1.53 4.92
N GLU A 86 -13.28 -2.58 4.14
CA GLU A 86 -12.87 -3.88 4.68
C GLU A 86 -13.87 -4.43 5.72
N PHE A 87 -15.17 -4.18 5.49
CA PHE A 87 -16.29 -4.60 6.33
C PHE A 87 -16.23 -4.09 7.78
N ALA A 88 -15.50 -3.00 8.03
CA ALA A 88 -15.19 -2.48 9.37
C ALA A 88 -14.51 -3.52 10.27
N ASN A 89 -13.74 -4.46 9.69
CA ASN A 89 -13.11 -5.53 10.44
C ASN A 89 -11.80 -5.06 11.09
N ALA A 90 -11.77 -5.05 12.42
CA ALA A 90 -10.61 -4.61 13.20
C ALA A 90 -9.37 -5.50 13.01
N GLU A 91 -9.56 -6.81 12.79
CA GLU A 91 -8.44 -7.72 12.54
C GLU A 91 -7.77 -7.42 11.20
N THR A 92 -8.54 -7.13 10.15
CA THR A 92 -7.99 -6.67 8.87
C THR A 92 -7.08 -5.45 9.08
N TYR A 93 -7.55 -4.43 9.80
CA TYR A 93 -6.76 -3.22 10.03
C TYR A 93 -5.50 -3.50 10.86
N LEU A 94 -5.60 -4.38 11.86
CA LEU A 94 -4.46 -4.78 12.68
C LEU A 94 -3.38 -5.46 11.83
N LEU A 95 -3.77 -6.44 11.00
CA LEU A 95 -2.85 -7.19 10.14
C LEU A 95 -2.20 -6.31 9.06
N VAL A 96 -2.98 -5.44 8.43
CA VAL A 96 -2.47 -4.44 7.49
C VAL A 96 -1.46 -3.53 8.19
N GLY A 97 -1.82 -2.97 9.34
CA GLY A 97 -0.96 -2.07 10.11
C GLY A 97 0.35 -2.74 10.54
N ASP A 98 0.28 -3.98 11.02
CA ASP A 98 1.44 -4.77 11.43
C ASP A 98 2.40 -5.01 10.25
N ALA A 99 1.88 -5.45 9.10
CA ALA A 99 2.68 -5.68 7.90
C ALA A 99 3.36 -4.40 7.39
N LEU A 100 2.66 -3.26 7.41
CA LEU A 100 3.25 -1.96 7.04
C LEU A 100 4.34 -1.54 8.05
N GLY A 101 4.11 -1.77 9.34
CA GLY A 101 5.06 -1.54 10.42
C GLY A 101 6.34 -2.36 10.26
N GLU A 102 6.22 -3.65 9.97
CA GLU A 102 7.35 -4.54 9.65
C GLU A 102 8.11 -4.05 8.41
N GLY A 103 7.39 -3.64 7.37
CA GLY A 103 7.97 -3.03 6.18
C GLY A 103 8.81 -1.79 6.50
N MET A 104 8.29 -0.91 7.37
CA MET A 104 9.01 0.29 7.79
C MET A 104 10.26 -0.06 8.62
N LYS A 105 10.15 -1.01 9.56
CA LYS A 105 11.30 -1.49 10.33
C LYS A 105 12.41 -2.03 9.43
N ARG A 106 12.07 -2.77 8.37
CA ARG A 106 13.05 -3.26 7.38
C ARG A 106 13.79 -2.11 6.67
N LEU A 107 13.05 -1.08 6.23
CA LEU A 107 13.64 0.08 5.56
C LEU A 107 14.54 0.89 6.49
N LEU A 108 14.18 1.01 7.77
CA LEU A 108 14.97 1.76 8.76
C LEU A 108 16.26 1.04 9.18
N ARG A 109 16.27 -0.30 9.17
CA ARG A 109 17.47 -1.12 9.47
C ARG A 109 18.51 -1.10 8.35
N THR A 110 18.08 -0.89 7.10
CA THR A 110 18.98 -0.79 5.95
C THR A 110 19.63 0.60 5.92
N ARG A 111 20.87 0.70 6.41
CA ARG A 111 21.65 1.96 6.44
C ARG A 111 22.13 2.41 5.07
#